data_AF-A0A2S7XKC1-F1
#
_entry.id   AF-A0A2S7XKC1-F1
#
_cell.length_a   1.000
_cell.length_b   1.000
_cell.length_c   1.000
_cell.angle_alpha   90.00
_cell.angle_beta   90.00
_cell.angle_gamma   90.00
#
_symmetry.space_group_name_H-M   'P 1'
#
loop_
_entity.id
_entity.type
_entity.pdbx_description
1 polymer ?
#
loop_
_entity_poly.entity_id
_entity_poly.type
_entity_poly.pdbx_seq_one_letter_code
_entity_poly.pdbx_strand_id
1 'polypeptide(L)'
;MDQIYTLSQLIQQSDCEYTIYDLGRRVQPISNKQFESIEAAQQPYPFPLQRHAHLAIAYWNKTQQPWIWFLKLPLDERGLLQQGDIGNFIKYVVEAIGVSLSGDLNEEQQQKLANNPYTFKPKDDKMAMFHSLLRSDLKQSMSQYYEHAQTYLSGKNGWDNWQFVGVQGLADVCANLNKENNGTVLRKALSHLPTTVLYATLGCLEHVDLPEKLAQKQLDIVTDLCADDNADLFLLSAHIRALSGASNPILTQALTNVLSSERLSHPEVLVAVAGRCWAGLEDIVTANLFLLRLAQTGDQQLFNQLFADLVMQPKLRMCMLQILHGEADPKLADALLTLQQTTKS
;
A
#
# COMPACT_ATOMS: atom_id res chain seq x y z
N MET A 1 24.68 -15.82 -26.36
CA MET A 1 24.11 -15.60 -25.03
C MET A 1 23.15 -14.45 -25.18
N ASP A 2 21.87 -14.68 -24.92
CA ASP A 2 20.87 -13.62 -25.06
C ASP A 2 21.08 -12.60 -23.95
N GLN A 3 21.12 -11.33 -24.34
CA GLN A 3 21.32 -10.22 -23.42
C GLN A 3 20.07 -10.06 -22.54
N ILE A 4 20.25 -10.11 -21.22
CA ILE A 4 19.16 -9.97 -20.24
C ILE A 4 18.89 -8.48 -20.05
N TYR A 5 17.65 -8.06 -20.33
CA TYR A 5 17.25 -6.65 -20.25
C TYR A 5 16.21 -6.37 -19.15
N THR A 6 15.56 -7.40 -18.62
CA THR A 6 14.46 -7.28 -17.65
C THR A 6 14.64 -8.23 -16.47
N LEU A 7 14.03 -7.89 -15.34
CA LEU A 7 13.99 -8.73 -14.14
C LEU A 7 13.20 -10.01 -14.40
N SER A 8 12.09 -9.92 -15.15
CA SER A 8 11.31 -11.11 -15.53
C SER A 8 12.17 -12.11 -16.33
N GLN A 9 12.94 -11.63 -17.31
CA GLN A 9 13.86 -12.48 -18.08
C GLN A 9 14.94 -13.12 -17.19
N LEU A 10 15.55 -12.34 -16.29
CA LEU A 10 16.59 -12.84 -15.37
C LEU A 10 16.08 -14.02 -14.53
N ILE A 11 14.86 -13.89 -14.00
CA ILE A 11 14.25 -14.90 -13.14
C ILE A 11 13.80 -16.13 -13.96
N GLN A 12 13.16 -15.91 -15.11
CA GLN A 12 12.69 -16.99 -15.99
C GLN A 12 13.84 -17.82 -16.55
N GLN A 13 14.99 -17.21 -16.87
CA GLN A 13 16.18 -17.93 -17.33
C GLN A 13 16.86 -18.76 -16.23
N SER A 14 16.50 -18.54 -14.96
CA SER A 14 17.04 -19.25 -13.80
C SER A 14 16.18 -20.42 -13.34
N ASP A 15 15.21 -20.87 -14.14
CA ASP A 15 14.25 -21.93 -13.80
C ASP A 15 13.52 -21.68 -12.46
N CYS A 16 13.26 -20.41 -12.14
CA CYS A 16 12.54 -19.99 -10.94
C CYS A 16 11.08 -19.60 -11.27
N GLU A 17 10.19 -19.94 -10.36
CA GLU A 17 8.86 -19.31 -10.27
C GLU A 17 8.98 -17.99 -9.50
N TYR A 18 8.08 -17.04 -9.76
CA TYR A 18 8.06 -15.78 -9.04
C TYR A 18 6.68 -15.12 -8.97
N THR A 19 6.51 -14.29 -7.95
CA THR A 19 5.38 -13.39 -7.76
C THR A 19 5.87 -12.00 -7.36
N ILE A 20 5.08 -10.98 -7.67
CA ILE A 20 5.44 -9.58 -7.52
C ILE A 20 4.37 -8.87 -6.71
N TYR A 21 4.80 -8.04 -5.77
CA TYR A 21 3.93 -7.16 -4.99
C TYR A 21 4.41 -5.72 -5.04
N ASP A 22 3.48 -4.78 -5.10
CA ASP A 22 3.73 -3.42 -4.67
C ASP A 22 3.84 -3.39 -3.14
N LEU A 23 4.77 -2.57 -2.64
CA LEU A 23 4.92 -2.23 -1.23
C LEU A 23 4.91 -0.72 -1.02
N GLY A 24 4.58 0.08 -2.04
CA GLY A 24 4.52 1.52 -1.92
C GLY A 24 3.34 1.91 -1.04
N ARG A 25 2.14 1.79 -1.62
CA ARG A 25 0.91 2.29 -0.99
C ARG A 25 0.19 1.19 -0.21
N ARG A 26 -0.07 0.07 -0.85
CA ARG A 26 -0.64 -1.14 -0.22
C ARG A 26 0.26 -2.32 -0.54
N VAL A 27 0.20 -3.38 0.27
CA VAL A 27 0.81 -4.65 -0.11
C VAL A 27 -0.15 -5.37 -1.04
N GLN A 28 0.09 -5.31 -2.34
CA GLN A 28 -0.86 -5.81 -3.35
C GLN A 28 -0.13 -6.50 -4.50
N PRO A 29 -0.65 -7.63 -5.01
CA PRO A 29 0.00 -8.35 -6.10
C PRO A 29 -0.04 -7.55 -7.40
N ILE A 30 1.04 -7.64 -8.17
CA ILE A 30 1.11 -7.21 -9.56
C ILE A 30 1.27 -8.49 -10.38
N SER A 31 0.32 -8.77 -11.26
CA SER A 31 0.41 -9.98 -12.09
C SER A 31 1.67 -9.94 -12.97
N ASN A 32 2.30 -11.10 -13.19
CA ASN A 32 3.54 -11.20 -13.98
C ASN A 32 3.37 -10.57 -15.37
N LYS A 33 2.23 -10.80 -16.04
CA LYS A 33 1.90 -10.15 -17.33
C LYS A 33 1.85 -8.62 -17.24
N GLN A 34 1.27 -8.08 -16.17
CA GLN A 34 1.22 -6.63 -15.95
C GLN A 34 2.64 -6.10 -15.73
N PHE A 35 3.46 -6.79 -14.94
CA PHE A 35 4.84 -6.42 -14.68
C PHE A 35 5.71 -6.46 -15.93
N GLU A 36 5.63 -7.52 -16.74
CA GLU A 36 6.31 -7.63 -18.04
C GLU A 36 5.96 -6.43 -18.96
N SER A 37 4.69 -5.99 -18.94
CA SER A 37 4.26 -4.80 -19.71
C SER A 37 4.83 -3.49 -19.14
N ILE A 38 5.02 -3.40 -17.82
CA ILE A 38 5.69 -2.25 -17.16
C ILE A 38 7.18 -2.23 -17.55
N GLU A 39 7.86 -3.38 -17.49
CA GLU A 39 9.27 -3.51 -17.88
C GLU A 39 9.47 -3.20 -19.36
N ALA A 40 8.52 -3.55 -20.22
CA ALA A 40 8.52 -3.19 -21.64
C ALA A 40 8.15 -1.72 -21.93
N ALA A 41 7.97 -0.89 -20.88
CA ALA A 41 7.55 0.51 -20.98
C ALA A 41 6.22 0.72 -21.75
N GLN A 42 5.35 -0.30 -21.79
CA GLN A 42 4.06 -0.25 -22.47
C GLN A 42 2.97 0.37 -21.59
N GLN A 43 3.16 0.37 -20.27
CA GLN A 43 2.28 1.03 -19.31
C GLN A 43 3.07 1.61 -18.13
N PRO A 44 2.56 2.67 -17.48
CA PRO A 44 3.16 3.19 -16.26
C PRO A 44 3.04 2.20 -15.10
N TYR A 45 3.92 2.37 -14.12
CA TYR A 45 3.81 1.69 -12.84
C TYR A 45 2.46 2.04 -12.19
N PRO A 46 1.69 1.05 -11.70
CA PRO A 46 0.31 1.28 -11.27
C PRO A 46 0.18 2.07 -9.97
N PHE A 47 1.17 2.00 -9.08
CA PHE A 47 1.06 2.52 -7.71
C PHE A 47 2.26 3.37 -7.28
N PRO A 48 2.65 4.41 -8.04
CA PRO A 48 3.84 5.18 -7.74
C PRO A 48 3.72 5.83 -6.36
N LEU A 49 4.83 5.87 -5.64
CA LEU A 49 4.95 6.61 -4.39
C LEU A 49 6.20 7.46 -4.45
N GLN A 50 6.04 8.79 -4.39
CA GLN A 50 7.17 9.74 -4.46
C GLN A 50 8.11 9.45 -5.63
N ARG A 51 7.54 9.24 -6.83
CA ARG A 51 8.27 8.94 -8.08
C ARG A 51 9.11 7.64 -8.06
N HIS A 52 8.76 6.69 -7.20
CA HIS A 52 9.42 5.38 -7.16
C HIS A 52 8.40 4.23 -7.17
N ALA A 53 8.79 3.12 -7.79
CA ALA A 53 8.18 1.82 -7.60
C ALA A 53 8.83 1.15 -6.39
N HIS A 54 8.01 0.70 -5.43
CA HIS A 54 8.47 -0.06 -4.28
C HIS A 54 7.94 -1.48 -4.44
N LEU A 55 8.83 -2.43 -4.69
CA LEU A 55 8.49 -3.78 -5.13
C LEU A 55 9.02 -4.81 -4.15
N ALA A 56 8.30 -5.91 -4.00
CA ALA A 56 8.86 -7.18 -3.57
C ALA A 56 8.74 -8.18 -4.72
N ILE A 57 9.85 -8.83 -5.03
CA ILE A 57 9.89 -9.94 -5.97
C ILE A 57 10.26 -11.17 -5.16
N ALA A 58 9.29 -12.04 -4.94
CA ALA A 58 9.52 -13.33 -4.32
C ALA A 58 9.72 -14.37 -5.42
N TYR A 59 10.82 -15.12 -5.37
CA TYR A 59 11.13 -16.16 -6.34
C TYR A 59 11.63 -17.42 -5.65
N TRP A 60 11.32 -18.59 -6.22
CA TRP A 60 11.65 -19.89 -5.64
C TRP A 60 11.87 -20.94 -6.72
N ASN A 61 12.54 -22.03 -6.35
CA ASN A 61 12.55 -23.28 -7.09
C ASN A 61 11.71 -24.33 -6.34
N LYS A 62 11.46 -25.50 -6.95
CA LYS A 62 10.56 -26.55 -6.43
C LYS A 62 10.85 -27.05 -5.00
N THR A 63 11.99 -26.71 -4.42
CA THR A 63 12.49 -27.26 -3.16
C THR A 63 12.82 -26.21 -2.09
N GLN A 64 12.84 -24.91 -2.40
CA GLN A 64 13.35 -23.88 -1.50
C GLN A 64 12.26 -22.92 -0.98
N GLN A 65 12.53 -22.36 0.21
CA GLN A 65 11.83 -21.17 0.69
C GLN A 65 12.02 -20.01 -0.30
N PRO A 66 11.02 -19.15 -0.51
CA PRO A 66 11.15 -18.04 -1.43
C PRO A 66 12.26 -17.07 -1.00
N TRP A 67 13.14 -16.77 -1.94
CA TRP A 67 14.02 -15.61 -1.86
C TRP A 67 13.22 -14.36 -2.20
N ILE A 68 13.53 -13.24 -1.54
CA ILE A 68 12.78 -12.00 -1.70
C ILE A 68 13.75 -10.85 -1.97
N TRP A 69 13.51 -10.13 -3.06
CA TRP A 69 14.12 -8.83 -3.31
C TRP A 69 13.14 -7.71 -2.98
N PHE A 70 13.54 -6.79 -2.12
CA PHE A 70 12.81 -5.55 -1.88
C PHE A 70 13.48 -4.42 -2.65
N LEU A 71 12.84 -3.96 -3.73
CA LEU A 71 13.42 -3.02 -4.68
C LEU A 71 12.70 -1.66 -4.65
N LYS A 72 13.48 -0.58 -4.67
CA LYS A 72 13.02 0.79 -4.86
C LYS A 72 13.61 1.33 -6.16
N LEU A 73 12.82 1.32 -7.22
CA LEU A 73 13.24 1.73 -8.56
C LEU A 73 12.67 3.11 -8.91
N PRO A 74 13.48 4.04 -9.45
CA PRO A 74 13.00 5.36 -9.83
C PRO A 74 12.07 5.28 -11.05
N LEU A 75 11.11 6.19 -11.08
CA LEU A 75 10.17 6.38 -12.18
C LEU A 75 10.44 7.72 -12.87
N ASP A 76 10.16 7.78 -14.17
CA ASP A 76 10.16 9.03 -14.92
C ASP A 76 8.85 9.82 -14.71
N GLU A 77 8.72 10.99 -15.36
CA GLU A 77 7.52 11.86 -15.25
C GLU A 77 6.26 11.27 -15.91
N ARG A 78 6.43 10.20 -16.69
CA ARG A 78 5.34 9.41 -17.27
C ARG A 78 4.96 8.24 -16.36
N GLY A 79 5.69 8.02 -15.27
CA GLY A 79 5.52 6.88 -14.37
C GLY A 79 6.13 5.57 -14.91
N LEU A 80 7.01 5.63 -15.91
CA LEU A 80 7.71 4.47 -16.45
C LEU A 80 8.97 4.17 -15.64
N LEU A 81 9.34 2.90 -15.53
CA LEU A 81 10.62 2.51 -14.92
C LEU A 81 11.80 3.04 -15.74
N GLN A 82 12.82 3.56 -15.07
CA GLN A 82 14.06 3.97 -15.72
C GLN A 82 14.89 2.73 -16.11
N GLN A 83 14.91 2.42 -17.41
CA GLN A 83 15.58 1.21 -17.95
C GLN A 83 17.07 1.13 -17.60
N GLY A 84 17.75 2.28 -17.48
CA GLY A 84 19.14 2.33 -17.04
C GLY A 84 19.33 1.77 -15.63
N ASP A 85 18.42 2.08 -14.72
CA ASP A 85 18.46 1.61 -13.33
C ASP A 85 18.15 0.11 -13.21
N ILE A 86 17.19 -0.38 -14.00
CA ILE A 86 16.93 -1.82 -14.10
C ILE A 86 18.19 -2.55 -14.59
N GLY A 87 18.80 -2.06 -15.68
CA GLY A 87 20.00 -2.66 -16.24
C GLY A 87 21.18 -2.64 -15.26
N ASN A 88 21.33 -1.59 -14.46
CA ASN A 88 22.34 -1.53 -13.41
C ASN A 88 22.06 -2.52 -12.28
N PHE A 89 20.81 -2.66 -11.85
CA PHE A 89 20.43 -3.68 -10.86
C PHE A 89 20.71 -5.11 -11.38
N ILE A 90 20.35 -5.41 -12.64
CA ILE A 90 20.66 -6.71 -13.25
C ILE A 90 22.17 -6.99 -13.25
N LYS A 91 23.00 -5.99 -13.55
CA LYS A 91 24.47 -6.14 -13.47
C LYS A 91 24.92 -6.49 -12.06
N TYR A 92 24.41 -5.80 -11.03
CA TYR A 92 24.72 -6.13 -9.63
C TYR A 92 24.35 -7.58 -9.28
N VAL A 93 23.18 -8.05 -9.72
CA VAL A 93 22.76 -9.44 -9.48
C VAL A 93 23.68 -10.43 -10.19
N VAL A 94 23.97 -10.20 -11.48
CA VAL A 94 24.84 -11.07 -12.28
C VAL A 94 26.27 -11.11 -11.72
N GLU A 95 26.80 -9.99 -11.23
CA GLU A 95 28.12 -9.91 -10.60
C GLU A 95 28.16 -10.62 -9.24
N ALA A 96 27.07 -10.57 -8.45
CA ALA A 96 27.03 -11.16 -7.12
C ALA A 96 26.85 -12.68 -7.14
N ILE A 97 25.95 -13.19 -8.00
CA ILE A 97 25.50 -14.60 -7.93
C ILE A 97 25.56 -15.32 -9.29
N GLY A 98 26.06 -14.66 -10.33
CA GLY A 98 26.10 -15.19 -11.68
C GLY A 98 24.75 -15.10 -12.38
N VAL A 99 24.61 -15.83 -13.50
CA VAL A 99 23.44 -15.75 -14.38
C VAL A 99 22.30 -16.66 -13.89
N SER A 100 22.55 -17.60 -12.98
CA SER A 100 21.57 -18.55 -12.46
C SER A 100 21.25 -18.25 -10.99
N LEU A 101 19.98 -17.91 -10.72
CA LEU A 101 19.44 -17.69 -9.38
C LEU A 101 19.17 -19.01 -8.61
N SER A 102 19.48 -20.16 -9.19
CA SER A 102 19.01 -21.48 -8.72
C SER A 102 19.90 -22.10 -7.63
N GLY A 103 21.04 -21.49 -7.30
CA GLY A 103 21.99 -21.99 -6.30
C GLY A 103 21.72 -21.50 -4.88
N ASP A 104 22.19 -22.25 -3.88
CA ASP A 104 22.19 -21.78 -2.48
C ASP A 104 23.12 -20.56 -2.36
N LEU A 105 22.55 -19.43 -1.92
CA LEU A 105 23.30 -18.19 -1.71
C LEU A 105 24.06 -18.27 -0.39
N ASN A 106 25.39 -18.14 -0.44
CA ASN A 106 26.19 -18.00 0.77
C ASN A 106 25.99 -16.60 1.41
N GLU A 107 26.39 -16.43 2.67
CA GLU A 107 26.18 -15.16 3.40
C GLU A 107 26.84 -13.95 2.70
N GLU A 108 27.99 -14.14 2.06
CA GLU A 108 28.70 -13.08 1.34
C GLU A 108 27.91 -12.60 0.10
N GLN A 109 27.34 -13.55 -0.66
CA GLN A 109 26.48 -13.29 -1.80
C GLN A 109 25.19 -12.59 -1.38
N GLN A 110 24.59 -13.02 -0.27
CA GLN A 110 23.40 -12.34 0.29
C GLN A 110 23.72 -10.90 0.69
N GLN A 111 24.87 -10.66 1.33
CA GLN A 111 25.28 -9.30 1.69
C GLN A 111 25.54 -8.42 0.46
N LYS A 112 26.18 -8.95 -0.58
CA LYS A 112 26.39 -8.23 -1.86
C LYS A 112 25.07 -7.86 -2.53
N LEU A 113 24.11 -8.78 -2.56
CA LEU A 113 22.77 -8.51 -3.09
C LEU A 113 21.99 -7.52 -2.23
N ALA A 114 22.16 -7.54 -0.91
CA ALA A 114 21.49 -6.59 -0.01
C ALA A 114 22.08 -5.18 -0.10
N ASN A 115 23.36 -5.05 -0.47
CA ASN A 115 24.08 -3.78 -0.46
C ASN A 115 24.20 -3.18 -1.87
N ASN A 116 23.09 -2.69 -2.42
CA ASN A 116 23.06 -1.95 -3.68
C ASN A 116 22.08 -0.76 -3.57
N PRO A 117 22.15 0.26 -4.44
CA PRO A 117 21.37 1.49 -4.28
C PRO A 117 19.86 1.31 -4.54
N TYR A 118 19.44 0.14 -5.03
CA TYR A 118 18.06 -0.17 -5.39
C TYR A 118 17.34 -1.00 -4.33
N THR A 119 18.02 -1.50 -3.31
CA THR A 119 17.37 -2.27 -2.23
C THR A 119 16.90 -1.37 -1.10
N PHE A 120 15.82 -1.78 -0.43
CA PHE A 120 15.35 -1.12 0.79
C PHE A 120 14.82 -2.14 1.79
N LYS A 121 14.74 -1.75 3.07
CA LYS A 121 14.10 -2.56 4.10
C LYS A 121 12.68 -2.01 4.36
N PRO A 122 11.60 -2.77 4.08
CA PRO A 122 10.26 -2.39 4.49
C PRO A 122 10.17 -2.22 6.01
N LYS A 123 9.21 -1.41 6.47
CA LYS A 123 8.86 -1.35 7.89
C LYS A 123 8.32 -2.70 8.37
N ASP A 124 8.49 -3.00 9.65
CA ASP A 124 8.18 -4.32 10.22
C ASP A 124 6.71 -4.72 10.06
N ASP A 125 5.78 -3.78 10.16
CA ASP A 125 4.35 -3.97 9.92
C ASP A 125 4.05 -4.40 8.47
N LYS A 126 4.63 -3.68 7.51
CA LYS A 126 4.48 -3.97 6.08
C LYS A 126 5.17 -5.28 5.70
N MET A 127 6.32 -5.57 6.29
CA MET A 127 7.04 -6.84 6.12
C MET A 127 6.20 -8.02 6.64
N ALA A 128 5.57 -7.88 7.82
CA ALA A 128 4.67 -8.88 8.37
C ALA A 128 3.47 -9.15 7.45
N MET A 129 2.85 -8.10 6.92
CA MET A 129 1.75 -8.24 5.96
C MET A 129 2.19 -8.90 4.66
N PHE A 130 3.33 -8.50 4.08
CA PHE A 130 3.88 -9.11 2.89
C PHE A 130 4.13 -10.61 3.08
N HIS A 131 4.80 -11.02 4.15
CA HIS A 131 5.04 -12.45 4.38
C HIS A 131 3.76 -13.24 4.62
N SER A 132 2.75 -12.64 5.26
CA SER A 132 1.46 -13.28 5.51
C SER A 132 0.68 -13.51 4.22
N LEU A 133 0.68 -12.51 3.33
CA LEU A 133 0.06 -12.59 2.01
C LEU A 133 0.82 -13.59 1.12
N LEU A 134 2.15 -13.51 1.05
CA LEU A 134 2.98 -14.43 0.29
C LEU A 134 2.75 -15.89 0.73
N ARG A 135 2.74 -16.16 2.04
CA ARG A 135 2.42 -17.50 2.57
C ARG A 135 1.06 -17.98 2.12
N SER A 136 0.04 -17.12 2.18
CA SER A 136 -1.32 -17.46 1.74
C SER A 136 -1.38 -17.79 0.26
N ASP A 137 -0.74 -16.97 -0.58
CA ASP A 137 -0.72 -17.12 -2.04
C ASP A 137 0.05 -18.37 -2.47
N LEU A 138 1.16 -18.68 -1.77
CA LEU A 138 1.93 -19.92 -1.95
C LEU A 138 1.33 -21.14 -1.25
N LYS A 139 0.14 -21.01 -0.62
CA LYS A 139 -0.54 -22.07 0.12
C LYS A 139 0.34 -22.74 1.20
N GLN A 140 1.24 -21.96 1.80
CA GLN A 140 2.07 -22.37 2.91
C GLN A 140 1.30 -22.31 4.24
N SER A 141 1.83 -22.96 5.28
CA SER A 141 1.29 -22.84 6.64
C SER A 141 1.41 -21.40 7.15
N MET A 142 0.44 -20.98 7.97
CA MET A 142 0.53 -19.70 8.70
C MET A 142 1.76 -19.67 9.60
N SER A 143 2.16 -18.48 10.05
CA SER A 143 3.24 -18.41 11.04
C SER A 143 2.83 -19.03 12.37
N GLN A 144 3.83 -19.33 13.19
CA GLN A 144 3.63 -19.81 14.57
C GLN A 144 2.81 -18.87 15.47
N TYR A 145 2.64 -17.60 15.08
CA TYR A 145 1.93 -16.59 15.86
C TYR A 145 0.42 -16.53 15.55
N TYR A 146 -0.04 -17.21 14.49
CA TYR A 146 -1.42 -17.14 14.00
C TYR A 146 -2.44 -17.61 15.03
N GLU A 147 -2.26 -18.82 15.60
CA GLU A 147 -3.25 -19.42 16.52
C GLU A 147 -3.47 -18.56 17.77
N HIS A 148 -2.40 -17.97 18.29
CA HIS A 148 -2.45 -17.09 19.45
C HIS A 148 -3.21 -15.79 19.13
N ALA A 149 -2.93 -15.17 17.99
CA ALA A 149 -3.62 -13.96 17.55
C ALA A 149 -5.12 -14.23 17.29
N GLN A 150 -5.45 -15.33 16.60
CA GLN A 150 -6.84 -15.71 16.35
C GLN A 150 -7.60 -15.97 17.67
N THR A 151 -6.98 -16.68 18.61
CA THR A 151 -7.58 -16.95 19.92
C THR A 151 -7.82 -15.66 20.71
N TYR A 152 -6.85 -14.75 20.71
CA TYR A 152 -7.02 -13.43 21.33
C TYR A 152 -8.15 -12.63 20.68
N LEU A 153 -8.19 -12.51 19.35
CA LEU A 153 -9.23 -11.78 18.63
C LEU A 153 -10.63 -12.39 18.80
N SER A 154 -10.73 -13.67 19.19
CA SER A 154 -12.00 -14.29 19.56
C SER A 154 -12.55 -13.85 20.92
N GLY A 155 -11.75 -13.12 21.72
CA GLY A 155 -12.10 -12.66 23.07
C GLY A 155 -11.93 -13.72 24.15
N LYS A 156 -11.58 -14.98 23.81
CA LYS A 156 -11.43 -16.10 24.75
C LYS A 156 -10.41 -15.84 25.86
N ASN A 157 -9.34 -15.10 25.55
CA ASN A 157 -8.27 -14.79 26.50
C ASN A 157 -8.52 -13.49 27.28
N GLY A 158 -9.63 -12.76 27.03
CA GLY A 158 -9.85 -11.41 27.54
C GLY A 158 -9.06 -10.34 26.78
N TRP A 159 -9.64 -9.15 26.64
CA TRP A 159 -9.10 -8.08 25.79
C TRP A 159 -7.81 -7.45 26.34
N ASP A 160 -7.59 -7.50 27.66
CA ASP A 160 -6.42 -6.92 28.33
C ASP A 160 -5.14 -7.78 28.20
N ASN A 161 -5.26 -9.05 27.80
CA ASN A 161 -4.16 -10.01 27.71
C ASN A 161 -3.48 -10.00 26.34
N TRP A 162 -3.12 -8.81 25.86
CA TRP A 162 -2.60 -8.59 24.50
C TRP A 162 -1.08 -8.56 24.39
N GLN A 163 -0.34 -8.63 25.51
CA GLN A 163 1.13 -8.47 25.54
C GLN A 163 1.87 -9.54 24.72
N PHE A 164 1.21 -10.67 24.45
CA PHE A 164 1.75 -11.78 23.64
C PHE A 164 1.29 -11.74 22.17
N VAL A 165 0.47 -10.75 21.78
CA VAL A 165 -0.08 -10.61 20.43
C VAL A 165 0.87 -9.78 19.58
N GLY A 166 1.72 -10.46 18.82
CA GLY A 166 2.65 -9.81 17.88
C GLY A 166 2.00 -9.41 16.56
N VAL A 167 2.59 -8.41 15.88
CA VAL A 167 2.12 -7.90 14.58
C VAL A 167 2.05 -8.99 13.50
N GLN A 168 2.96 -9.97 13.51
CA GLN A 168 2.94 -11.09 12.55
C GLN A 168 1.68 -11.95 12.69
N GLY A 169 1.20 -12.21 13.91
CA GLY A 169 -0.02 -12.99 14.12
C GLY A 169 -1.27 -12.22 13.68
N LEU A 170 -1.33 -10.91 13.93
CA LEU A 170 -2.40 -10.04 13.42
C LEU A 170 -2.39 -9.99 11.89
N ALA A 171 -1.21 -9.90 11.28
CA ALA A 171 -1.02 -9.91 9.85
C ALA A 171 -1.49 -11.24 9.21
N ASP A 172 -1.19 -12.39 9.83
CA ASP A 172 -1.67 -13.69 9.36
C ASP A 172 -3.20 -13.77 9.39
N VAL A 173 -3.85 -13.26 10.44
CA VAL A 173 -5.33 -13.20 10.52
C VAL A 173 -5.91 -12.29 9.44
N CYS A 174 -5.33 -11.10 9.23
CA CYS A 174 -5.81 -10.12 8.25
C CYS A 174 -5.54 -10.56 6.80
N ALA A 175 -4.42 -11.21 6.51
CA ALA A 175 -4.14 -11.78 5.18
C ALA A 175 -5.08 -12.94 4.82
N ASN A 176 -5.79 -13.49 5.81
CA ASN A 176 -6.63 -14.68 5.66
C ASN A 176 -8.05 -14.47 6.18
N LEU A 177 -8.64 -13.28 5.97
CA LEU A 177 -10.00 -12.95 6.45
C LEU A 177 -11.08 -13.93 5.99
N ASN A 178 -10.86 -14.62 4.86
CA ASN A 178 -11.75 -15.63 4.28
C ASN A 178 -11.57 -17.05 4.85
N LYS A 179 -10.56 -17.30 5.70
CA LYS A 179 -10.31 -18.60 6.32
C LYS A 179 -10.72 -18.60 7.80
N GLU A 180 -11.06 -19.77 8.33
CA GLU A 180 -11.27 -20.02 9.77
C GLU A 180 -12.13 -18.97 10.51
N ASN A 181 -13.13 -18.40 9.81
CA ASN A 181 -13.98 -17.30 10.32
C ASN A 181 -13.24 -16.03 10.75
N ASN A 182 -11.98 -15.82 10.33
CA ASN A 182 -11.14 -14.69 10.71
C ASN A 182 -11.86 -13.34 10.53
N GLY A 183 -12.51 -13.10 9.39
CA GLY A 183 -13.26 -11.87 9.16
C GLY A 183 -14.45 -11.67 10.10
N THR A 184 -15.14 -12.74 10.50
CA THR A 184 -16.25 -12.66 11.46
C THR A 184 -15.74 -12.40 12.87
N VAL A 185 -14.66 -13.08 13.27
CA VAL A 185 -13.99 -12.88 14.56
C VAL A 185 -13.52 -11.44 14.68
N LEU A 186 -12.80 -10.94 13.66
CA LEU A 186 -12.25 -9.60 13.67
C LEU A 186 -13.35 -8.53 13.74
N ARG A 187 -14.42 -8.69 12.96
CA ARG A 187 -15.57 -7.77 12.99
C ARG A 187 -16.17 -7.63 14.38
N LYS A 188 -16.22 -8.72 15.16
CA LYS A 188 -16.72 -8.70 16.55
C LYS A 188 -15.70 -8.07 17.50
N ALA A 189 -14.41 -8.27 17.23
CA ALA A 189 -13.32 -7.78 18.08
C ALA A 189 -13.12 -6.27 18.03
N LEU A 190 -13.32 -5.62 16.87
CA LEU A 190 -12.94 -4.22 16.61
C LEU A 190 -13.34 -3.23 17.72
N SER A 191 -14.57 -3.34 18.25
CA SER A 191 -15.08 -2.43 19.29
C SER A 191 -14.54 -2.71 20.70
N HIS A 192 -13.73 -3.75 20.89
CA HIS A 192 -13.18 -4.17 22.17
C HIS A 192 -11.65 -4.11 22.23
N LEU A 193 -10.98 -3.93 21.08
CA LEU A 193 -9.52 -3.95 21.03
C LEU A 193 -8.93 -2.76 21.81
N PRO A 194 -7.95 -2.99 22.70
CA PRO A 194 -7.14 -1.92 23.26
C PRO A 194 -6.45 -1.13 22.15
N THR A 195 -6.22 0.16 22.37
CA THR A 195 -5.69 1.11 21.38
C THR A 195 -4.49 0.57 20.61
N THR A 196 -3.49 0.01 21.30
CA THR A 196 -2.28 -0.56 20.66
C THR A 196 -2.60 -1.66 19.66
N VAL A 197 -3.48 -2.59 20.04
CA VAL A 197 -3.86 -3.72 19.18
C VAL A 197 -4.77 -3.25 18.05
N LEU A 198 -5.65 -2.29 18.33
CA LEU A 198 -6.52 -1.68 17.34
C LEU A 198 -5.69 -1.04 16.22
N TYR A 199 -4.73 -0.16 16.54
CA TYR A 199 -3.87 0.46 15.52
C TYR A 199 -3.07 -0.57 14.71
N ALA A 200 -2.48 -1.58 15.38
CA ALA A 200 -1.77 -2.65 14.68
C ALA A 200 -2.67 -3.44 13.72
N THR A 201 -3.91 -3.72 14.14
CA THR A 201 -4.92 -4.40 13.33
C THR A 201 -5.35 -3.54 12.13
N LEU A 202 -5.66 -2.26 12.35
CA LEU A 202 -6.05 -1.33 11.28
C LEU A 202 -4.92 -1.15 10.26
N GLY A 203 -3.66 -1.10 10.72
CA GLY A 203 -2.48 -1.08 9.86
C GLY A 203 -2.26 -2.38 9.07
N CYS A 204 -2.80 -3.51 9.52
CA CYS A 204 -2.85 -4.73 8.71
C CYS A 204 -3.99 -4.67 7.68
N LEU A 205 -5.17 -4.17 8.09
CA LEU A 205 -6.36 -4.09 7.24
C LEU A 205 -6.20 -3.16 6.03
N GLU A 206 -5.38 -2.11 6.12
CA GLU A 206 -5.14 -1.21 4.97
C GLU A 206 -4.46 -1.91 3.77
N HIS A 207 -3.96 -3.13 3.95
CA HIS A 207 -3.22 -3.89 2.95
C HIS A 207 -4.01 -5.04 2.33
N VAL A 208 -5.26 -5.26 2.73
CA VAL A 208 -6.08 -6.39 2.26
C VAL A 208 -7.41 -5.91 1.72
N ASP A 209 -8.05 -6.75 0.90
CA ASP A 209 -9.43 -6.51 0.49
C ASP A 209 -10.37 -6.91 1.62
N LEU A 210 -11.34 -6.04 1.93
CA LEU A 210 -12.20 -6.22 3.09
C LEU A 210 -13.49 -6.95 2.71
N PRO A 211 -13.85 -8.03 3.41
CA PRO A 211 -15.17 -8.62 3.29
C PRO A 211 -16.26 -7.59 3.63
N GLU A 212 -17.33 -7.57 2.83
CA GLU A 212 -18.40 -6.55 2.90
C GLU A 212 -18.91 -6.28 4.33
N LYS A 213 -19.15 -7.34 5.12
CA LYS A 213 -19.65 -7.20 6.51
C LYS A 213 -18.63 -6.57 7.47
N LEU A 214 -17.33 -6.77 7.24
CA LEU A 214 -16.27 -6.14 8.02
C LEU A 214 -16.11 -4.69 7.59
N ALA A 215 -16.13 -4.42 6.28
CA ALA A 215 -16.10 -3.07 5.73
C ALA A 215 -17.28 -2.22 6.23
N GLN A 216 -18.49 -2.77 6.28
CA GLN A 216 -19.66 -2.07 6.82
C GLN A 216 -19.48 -1.72 8.30
N LYS A 217 -19.01 -2.67 9.13
CA LYS A 217 -18.73 -2.39 10.54
C LYS A 217 -17.68 -1.28 10.70
N GLN A 218 -16.69 -1.26 9.81
CA GLN A 218 -15.66 -0.23 9.81
C GLN A 218 -16.21 1.14 9.36
N LEU A 219 -17.12 1.17 8.38
CA LEU A 219 -17.85 2.38 7.98
C LEU A 219 -18.75 2.91 9.11
N ASP A 220 -19.42 2.04 9.86
CA ASP A 220 -20.24 2.43 11.01
C ASP A 220 -19.37 3.15 12.05
N ILE A 221 -18.20 2.59 12.40
CA ILE A 221 -17.24 3.21 13.33
C ILE A 221 -16.74 4.56 12.79
N VAL A 222 -16.41 4.65 11.51
CA VAL A 222 -16.00 5.93 10.88
C VAL A 222 -17.12 6.96 10.98
N THR A 223 -18.37 6.55 10.74
CA THR A 223 -19.54 7.44 10.80
C THR A 223 -19.76 7.96 12.20
N ASP A 224 -19.64 7.11 13.22
CA ASP A 224 -19.73 7.50 14.63
C ASP A 224 -18.63 8.51 14.99
N LEU A 225 -17.38 8.27 14.56
CA LEU A 225 -16.27 9.20 14.74
C LEU A 225 -16.48 10.53 14.01
N CYS A 226 -17.04 10.52 12.81
CA CYS A 226 -17.36 11.76 12.10
C CYS A 226 -18.44 12.58 12.81
N ALA A 227 -19.38 11.93 13.49
CA ALA A 227 -20.46 12.57 14.24
C ALA A 227 -20.01 13.10 15.62
N ASP A 228 -18.91 12.59 16.18
CA ASP A 228 -18.34 13.08 17.43
C ASP A 228 -17.48 14.33 17.20
N ASP A 229 -17.86 15.44 17.85
CA ASP A 229 -17.14 16.71 17.79
C ASP A 229 -15.74 16.63 18.42
N ASN A 230 -15.53 15.70 19.35
CA ASN A 230 -14.25 15.49 20.06
C ASN A 230 -13.47 14.27 19.54
N ALA A 231 -13.84 13.75 18.36
CA ALA A 231 -13.19 12.58 17.79
C ALA A 231 -11.68 12.73 17.65
N ASP A 232 -10.94 11.67 18.01
CA ASP A 232 -9.52 11.57 17.72
C ASP A 232 -9.29 11.42 16.21
N LEU A 233 -8.74 12.46 15.59
CA LEU A 233 -8.51 12.52 14.15
C LEU A 233 -7.41 11.56 13.68
N PHE A 234 -6.48 11.16 14.56
CA PHE A 234 -5.49 10.12 14.24
C PHE A 234 -6.14 8.74 14.21
N LEU A 235 -7.09 8.48 15.12
CA LEU A 235 -7.86 7.24 15.11
C LEU A 235 -8.80 7.18 13.90
N LEU A 236 -9.47 8.30 13.57
CA LEU A 236 -10.26 8.42 12.35
C LEU A 236 -9.41 8.12 11.11
N SER A 237 -8.21 8.71 11.01
CA SER A 237 -7.26 8.45 9.93
C SER A 237 -6.94 6.95 9.82
N ALA A 238 -6.61 6.28 10.93
CA ALA A 238 -6.32 4.84 10.92
C ALA A 238 -7.51 3.99 10.44
N HIS A 239 -8.74 4.32 10.86
CA HIS A 239 -9.94 3.63 10.41
C HIS A 239 -10.26 3.86 8.93
N ILE A 240 -10.02 5.08 8.43
CA ILE A 240 -10.16 5.39 6.99
C ILE A 240 -9.13 4.60 6.17
N ARG A 241 -7.87 4.56 6.60
CA ARG A 241 -6.83 3.75 5.94
C ARG A 241 -7.22 2.28 5.87
N ALA A 242 -7.81 1.75 6.95
CA ALA A 242 -8.32 0.38 7.00
C ALA A 242 -9.53 0.11 6.09
N LEU A 243 -10.14 1.12 5.46
CA LEU A 243 -11.17 0.97 4.42
C LEU A 243 -10.61 0.95 2.99
N SER A 244 -9.29 1.04 2.81
CA SER A 244 -8.66 1.11 1.48
C SER A 244 -8.99 -0.05 0.53
N GLY A 245 -9.30 -1.22 1.06
CA GLY A 245 -9.71 -2.40 0.30
C GLY A 245 -11.22 -2.69 0.34
N ALA A 246 -12.04 -1.74 0.78
CA ALA A 246 -13.49 -1.88 0.76
C ALA A 246 -14.05 -1.74 -0.66
N SER A 247 -15.31 -2.15 -0.86
CA SER A 247 -16.02 -1.90 -2.11
C SER A 247 -16.18 -0.39 -2.36
N ASN A 248 -16.22 0.02 -3.64
CA ASN A 248 -16.36 1.43 -4.01
C ASN A 248 -17.52 2.14 -3.30
N PRO A 249 -18.75 1.58 -3.18
CA PRO A 249 -19.84 2.25 -2.48
C PRO A 249 -19.52 2.57 -1.01
N ILE A 250 -18.92 1.61 -0.28
CA ILE A 250 -18.54 1.81 1.13
C ILE A 250 -17.45 2.86 1.24
N LEU A 251 -16.42 2.79 0.39
CA LEU A 251 -15.32 3.75 0.41
C LEU A 251 -15.80 5.17 0.09
N THR A 252 -16.61 5.34 -0.96
CA THR A 252 -17.19 6.63 -1.34
C THR A 252 -18.05 7.20 -0.22
N GLN A 253 -18.84 6.37 0.48
CA GLN A 253 -19.63 6.83 1.62
C GLN A 253 -18.74 7.31 2.77
N ALA A 254 -17.69 6.56 3.11
CA ALA A 254 -16.75 6.94 4.17
C ALA A 254 -16.04 8.27 3.84
N LEU A 255 -15.55 8.42 2.60
CA LEU A 255 -14.90 9.65 2.15
C LEU A 255 -15.87 10.83 2.14
N THR A 256 -17.12 10.62 1.71
CA THR A 256 -18.16 11.65 1.77
C THR A 256 -18.39 12.13 3.20
N ASN A 257 -18.51 11.20 4.17
CA ASN A 257 -18.71 11.55 5.57
C ASN A 257 -17.54 12.39 6.10
N VAL A 258 -16.31 11.97 5.86
CA VAL A 258 -15.10 12.68 6.31
C VAL A 258 -14.97 14.05 5.65
N LEU A 259 -15.11 14.11 4.33
CA LEU A 259 -14.90 15.33 3.56
C LEU A 259 -16.08 16.32 3.65
N SER A 260 -17.22 15.91 4.22
CA SER A 260 -18.36 16.79 4.46
C SER A 260 -18.04 17.95 5.41
N SER A 261 -17.03 17.78 6.28
CA SER A 261 -16.67 18.74 7.32
C SER A 261 -15.21 19.17 7.22
N GLU A 262 -14.98 20.49 7.26
CA GLU A 262 -13.63 21.07 7.33
C GLU A 262 -12.89 20.63 8.61
N ARG A 263 -13.61 20.47 9.73
CA ARG A 263 -13.06 19.99 11.01
C ARG A 263 -12.36 18.63 10.89
N LEU A 264 -12.97 17.73 10.10
CA LEU A 264 -12.48 16.36 9.92
C LEU A 264 -11.33 16.27 8.90
N SER A 265 -11.10 17.35 8.15
CA SER A 265 -10.12 17.44 7.07
C SER A 265 -8.71 17.80 7.57
N HIS A 266 -8.31 17.20 8.69
CA HIS A 266 -6.97 17.36 9.25
C HIS A 266 -5.89 16.77 8.32
N PRO A 267 -4.66 17.33 8.26
CA PRO A 267 -3.58 16.83 7.41
C PRO A 267 -3.37 15.31 7.46
N GLU A 268 -3.38 14.72 8.65
CA GLU A 268 -3.24 13.26 8.82
C GLU A 268 -4.34 12.46 8.11
N VAL A 269 -5.58 12.95 8.14
CA VAL A 269 -6.73 12.31 7.46
C VAL A 269 -6.61 12.48 5.95
N LEU A 270 -6.22 13.66 5.47
CA LEU A 270 -6.06 13.91 4.03
C LEU A 270 -4.89 13.11 3.44
N VAL A 271 -3.79 12.97 4.18
CA VAL A 271 -2.66 12.10 3.82
C VAL A 271 -3.10 10.64 3.79
N ALA A 272 -3.94 10.19 4.73
CA ALA A 272 -4.53 8.86 4.69
C ALA A 272 -5.38 8.64 3.43
N VAL A 273 -6.24 9.59 3.07
CA VAL A 273 -7.08 9.49 1.87
C VAL A 273 -6.22 9.41 0.61
N ALA A 274 -5.29 10.34 0.41
CA ALA A 274 -4.41 10.34 -0.76
C ALA A 274 -3.46 9.13 -0.79
N GLY A 275 -2.98 8.68 0.36
CA GLY A 275 -1.98 7.61 0.49
C GLY A 275 -2.52 6.18 0.47
N ARG A 276 -3.79 5.98 0.87
CA ARG A 276 -4.42 4.65 1.02
C ARG A 276 -5.76 4.50 0.33
N CYS A 277 -6.59 5.54 0.30
CA CYS A 277 -7.96 5.50 -0.21
C CYS A 277 -8.11 6.19 -1.57
N TRP A 278 -7.02 6.31 -2.33
CA TRP A 278 -6.98 7.07 -3.59
C TRP A 278 -7.98 6.56 -4.64
N ALA A 279 -8.38 5.28 -4.59
CA ALA A 279 -9.40 4.72 -5.47
C ALA A 279 -10.75 5.46 -5.33
N GLY A 280 -11.07 5.99 -4.14
CA GLY A 280 -12.26 6.81 -3.93
C GLY A 280 -12.17 8.22 -4.55
N LEU A 281 -10.98 8.64 -5.00
CA LEU A 281 -10.76 9.90 -5.71
C LEU A 281 -10.83 9.75 -7.23
N GLU A 282 -11.17 8.56 -7.76
CA GLU A 282 -11.40 8.36 -9.20
C GLU A 282 -12.67 9.11 -9.67
N ASP A 283 -13.61 9.39 -8.76
CA ASP A 283 -14.77 10.25 -9.00
C ASP A 283 -14.40 11.74 -8.88
N ILE A 284 -14.71 12.51 -9.93
CA ILE A 284 -14.32 13.93 -10.03
C ILE A 284 -14.96 14.81 -8.95
N VAL A 285 -16.17 14.47 -8.49
CA VAL A 285 -16.86 15.24 -7.44
C VAL A 285 -16.13 15.05 -6.11
N THR A 286 -15.82 13.80 -5.77
CA THR A 286 -15.07 13.45 -4.56
C THR A 286 -13.65 14.02 -4.60
N ALA A 287 -12.97 13.94 -5.75
CA ALA A 287 -11.66 14.53 -5.95
C ALA A 287 -11.64 16.06 -5.78
N ASN A 288 -12.62 16.78 -6.35
CA ASN A 288 -12.74 18.22 -6.15
C ASN A 288 -12.95 18.58 -4.69
N LEU A 289 -13.84 17.86 -4.00
CA LEU A 289 -14.10 18.09 -2.58
C LEU A 289 -12.84 17.82 -1.75
N PHE A 290 -12.11 16.73 -2.03
CA PHE A 290 -10.83 16.42 -1.38
C PHE A 290 -9.83 17.56 -1.55
N LEU A 291 -9.64 18.04 -2.79
CA LEU A 291 -8.69 19.12 -3.07
C LEU A 291 -9.11 20.45 -2.45
N LEU A 292 -10.41 20.75 -2.39
CA LEU A 292 -10.93 21.90 -1.65
C LEU A 292 -10.60 21.80 -0.16
N ARG A 293 -10.84 20.64 0.46
CA ARG A 293 -10.48 20.40 1.86
C ARG A 293 -8.99 20.53 2.10
N LEU A 294 -8.17 20.06 1.17
CA LEU A 294 -6.73 20.22 1.22
C LEU A 294 -6.30 21.69 1.12
N ALA A 295 -6.88 22.46 0.21
CA ALA A 295 -6.61 23.91 0.10
C ALA A 295 -7.04 24.67 1.37
N GLN A 296 -8.14 24.27 2.00
CA GLN A 296 -8.64 24.88 3.24
C GLN A 296 -7.72 24.69 4.45
N THR A 297 -6.79 23.73 4.42
CA THR A 297 -5.76 23.61 5.46
C THR A 297 -4.82 24.82 5.51
N GLY A 298 -4.70 25.57 4.40
CA GLY A 298 -3.73 26.66 4.26
C GLY A 298 -2.28 26.20 4.11
N ASP A 299 -2.01 24.90 4.09
CA ASP A 299 -0.67 24.34 3.90
C ASP A 299 -0.40 24.10 2.40
N GLN A 300 0.14 25.11 1.73
CA GLN A 300 0.49 25.03 0.31
C GLN A 300 1.54 23.96 0.02
N GLN A 301 2.46 23.69 0.96
CA GLN A 301 3.48 22.67 0.77
C GLN A 301 2.84 21.29 0.74
N LEU A 302 1.95 20.99 1.68
CA LEU A 302 1.17 19.75 1.70
C LEU A 302 0.27 19.65 0.47
N PHE A 303 -0.39 20.74 0.07
CA PHE A 303 -1.20 20.78 -1.14
C PHE A 303 -0.39 20.37 -2.37
N ASN A 304 0.77 20.99 -2.58
CA ASN A 304 1.66 20.69 -3.71
C ASN A 304 2.14 19.24 -3.69
N GLN A 305 2.54 18.74 -2.51
CA GLN A 305 3.04 17.38 -2.36
C GLN A 305 1.97 16.33 -2.69
N LEU A 306 0.77 16.46 -2.12
CA LEU A 306 -0.31 15.50 -2.36
C LEU A 306 -0.86 15.62 -3.78
N PHE A 307 -0.99 16.83 -4.33
CA PHE A 307 -1.44 17.01 -5.72
C PHE A 307 -0.46 16.36 -6.70
N ALA A 308 0.85 16.60 -6.54
CA ALA A 308 1.87 16.00 -7.40
C ALA A 308 1.87 14.46 -7.30
N ASP A 309 1.70 13.92 -6.09
CA ASP A 309 1.64 12.48 -5.84
C ASP A 309 0.38 11.82 -6.44
N LEU A 310 -0.78 12.50 -6.39
CA LEU A 310 -2.03 12.05 -7.01
C LEU A 310 -2.00 12.11 -8.54
N VAL A 311 -1.43 13.17 -9.14
CA VAL A 311 -1.26 13.30 -10.60
C VAL A 311 -0.40 12.17 -11.16
N MET A 312 0.57 11.67 -10.37
CA MET A 312 1.41 10.54 -10.77
C MET A 312 0.65 9.21 -10.79
N GLN A 313 -0.49 9.08 -10.09
CA GLN A 313 -1.30 7.86 -10.18
C GLN A 313 -1.94 7.73 -11.56
N PRO A 314 -1.70 6.65 -12.32
CA PRO A 314 -2.23 6.51 -13.68
C PRO A 314 -3.75 6.71 -13.78
N LYS A 315 -4.49 6.18 -12.80
CA LYS A 315 -5.95 6.28 -12.76
C LYS A 315 -6.48 7.68 -12.41
N LEU A 316 -5.71 8.48 -11.67
CA LEU A 316 -6.15 9.81 -11.22
C LEU A 316 -5.64 10.93 -12.10
N ARG A 317 -4.58 10.70 -12.89
CA ARG A 317 -3.90 11.73 -13.68
C ARG A 317 -4.85 12.60 -14.49
N MET A 318 -5.76 11.99 -15.26
CA MET A 318 -6.72 12.73 -16.07
C MET A 318 -7.71 13.52 -15.23
N CYS A 319 -8.21 12.93 -14.13
CA CYS A 319 -9.11 13.61 -13.19
C CYS A 319 -8.41 14.83 -12.56
N MET A 320 -7.18 14.67 -12.06
CA MET A 320 -6.42 15.76 -11.44
C MET A 320 -6.12 16.89 -12.44
N LEU A 321 -5.74 16.56 -13.68
CA LEU A 321 -5.49 17.54 -14.73
C LEU A 321 -6.77 18.27 -15.20
N GLN A 322 -7.92 17.60 -15.15
CA GLN A 322 -9.20 18.24 -15.42
C GLN A 322 -9.54 19.26 -14.33
N ILE A 323 -9.31 18.93 -13.06
CA ILE A 323 -9.53 19.86 -11.95
C ILE A 323 -8.57 21.05 -12.02
N LEU A 324 -7.29 20.82 -12.36
CA LEU A 324 -6.28 21.86 -12.50
C LEU A 324 -6.67 22.99 -13.47
N HIS A 325 -7.45 22.67 -14.49
CA HIS A 325 -7.88 23.61 -15.54
C HIS A 325 -9.38 23.93 -15.50
N GLY A 326 -10.10 23.39 -14.51
CA GLY A 326 -11.55 23.55 -14.39
C GLY A 326 -11.94 24.79 -13.57
N GLU A 327 -13.24 25.06 -13.54
CA GLU A 327 -13.80 25.97 -12.55
C GLU A 327 -13.75 25.34 -11.16
N ALA A 328 -13.31 26.10 -10.17
CA ALA A 328 -13.12 25.64 -8.81
C ALA A 328 -13.61 26.68 -7.81
N ASP A 329 -13.89 26.23 -6.59
CA ASP A 329 -14.09 27.10 -5.44
C ASP A 329 -12.90 28.08 -5.29
N PRO A 330 -13.12 29.36 -4.89
CA PRO A 330 -12.06 30.34 -4.80
C PRO A 330 -10.83 29.91 -3.99
N LYS A 331 -11.02 29.17 -2.88
CA LYS A 331 -9.88 28.69 -2.08
C LYS A 331 -9.06 27.65 -2.84
N LEU A 332 -9.74 26.74 -3.56
CA LEU A 332 -9.07 25.74 -4.38
C LEU A 332 -8.39 26.40 -5.60
N ALA A 333 -9.04 27.37 -6.24
CA ALA A 333 -8.48 28.09 -7.38
C ALA A 333 -7.17 28.80 -7.00
N ASP A 334 -7.11 29.45 -5.84
CA ASP A 334 -5.89 30.11 -5.34
C ASP A 334 -4.73 29.12 -5.09
N ALA A 335 -5.02 27.98 -4.46
CA ALA A 335 -4.04 26.91 -4.24
C ALA A 335 -3.52 26.32 -5.56
N LEU A 336 -4.39 26.13 -6.55
CA LEU A 336 -4.03 25.64 -7.90
C LEU A 336 -3.19 26.66 -8.67
N LEU A 337 -3.53 27.95 -8.59
CA LEU A 337 -2.75 29.03 -9.20
C LEU A 337 -1.33 29.09 -8.61
N THR A 338 -1.22 29.00 -7.29
CA THR A 338 0.08 28.97 -6.59
C THR A 338 0.91 27.75 -7.00
N LEU A 339 0.29 26.56 -7.08
CA LEU A 339 0.93 25.35 -7.59
C LEU A 339 1.50 25.56 -9.02
N GLN A 340 0.70 26.13 -9.93
CA GLN A 340 1.12 26.39 -11.31
C GLN A 340 2.30 27.37 -11.41
N GLN A 341 2.36 28.37 -10.54
CA GLN A 341 3.48 29.32 -10.49
C GLN A 341 4.77 28.63 -10.02
N THR A 342 4.69 27.79 -8.98
CA THR A 342 5.86 27.06 -8.45
C THR A 342 6.43 26.00 -9.39
N THR A 343 5.65 25.52 -10.36
CA THR A 343 6.11 24.52 -11.35
C THR A 343 6.77 25.17 -12.57
N LYS A 344 6.59 26.49 -12.78
CA LYS A 344 7.18 27.26 -13.89
C LYS A 344 8.50 27.93 -13.52
N SER A 345 8.75 28.13 -12.23
CA SER A 345 10.02 28.59 -11.65
C SER A 345 10.98 27.43 -11.49
#